data_AF-A0A226CVF0-F1
#
_entry.id   AF-A0A226CVF0-F1
#
_cell.length_a   1.000
_cell.length_b   1.000
_cell.length_c   1.000
_cell.angle_alpha   90.00
_cell.angle_beta   90.00
_cell.angle_gamma   90.00
#
_symmetry.space_group_name_H-M   'P 1'
#
loop_
_entity.id
_entity.type
_entity.pdbx_description
1 polymer ?
#
loop_
_entity_poly.entity_id
_entity_poly.type
_entity_poly.pdbx_seq_one_letter_code
_entity_poly.pdbx_strand_id
1 'polypeptide(L)'
;MFLCWQEEFGGGQGADFSRPGDRDAINNRMTTESHYSSYRCLSSRSERVGINNSVTGPTFPSLLATRRKELSVPFYDAVEYLAKAGPMDLGTGIEESKLAISLFMNNRFAEARALLKPWADESMYHALGYGVFEFLEAVLTFEQQHIESAAETLEQSVQVCNKFRKKNSMYESLGKIVRRPNYDALTEEEIHAELCYAECLLLRAVLTFIEDENLISFVKGGLRMRSCLKCYRECWNILRYRNWDGSLHKDHFESGVRMGVGAYNLLISMLPAKIMKLLEFIGFSGNRETGLGQLHLGCDLAGSLRQILCSMVLLGFHLFVSYVLGYGDGDLVLAERLINQQLSIYLPIFVPGPVYLPAIEWYSRAWQSQSEWVQFHHLCYWELMWANWWSRTIYGYQKASFMCMMSEKLGRFETAELLQLFK
;
A
#
# COMPACT_ATOMS: atom_id res chain seq x y z
N MET A 1 -1.18 -12.39 -7.15
CA MET A 1 -2.66 -12.43 -7.11
C MET A 1 -3.33 -12.18 -8.47
N PHE A 2 -2.86 -11.26 -9.35
CA PHE A 2 -3.53 -11.05 -10.66
C PHE A 2 -3.01 -11.86 -11.86
N LEU A 3 -1.88 -12.58 -11.75
CA LEU A 3 -1.36 -13.42 -12.83
C LEU A 3 -1.94 -14.84 -12.86
N CYS A 4 -2.60 -15.29 -11.79
CA CYS A 4 -3.33 -16.58 -11.77
C CYS A 4 -4.70 -16.51 -12.46
N TRP A 5 -5.21 -15.30 -12.77
CA TRP A 5 -6.56 -15.13 -13.30
C TRP A 5 -6.63 -15.17 -14.84
N GLN A 6 -5.48 -15.04 -15.53
CA GLN A 6 -5.46 -15.05 -17.01
C GLN A 6 -5.37 -16.44 -17.63
N GLU A 7 -4.92 -17.47 -16.89
CA GLU A 7 -4.71 -18.80 -17.48
C GLU A 7 -5.98 -19.68 -17.48
N GLU A 8 -6.97 -19.41 -16.62
CA GLU A 8 -8.14 -20.30 -16.50
C GLU A 8 -9.35 -19.94 -17.40
N PHE A 9 -9.41 -18.74 -18.00
CA PHE A 9 -10.59 -18.32 -18.80
C PHE A 9 -10.31 -17.71 -20.19
N GLY A 10 -9.08 -17.80 -20.70
CA GLY A 10 -8.72 -17.40 -22.06
C GLY A 10 -8.88 -18.52 -23.09
N GLY A 11 -10.11 -18.96 -23.36
CA GLY A 11 -10.39 -19.98 -24.38
C GLY A 11 -9.97 -19.57 -25.79
N GLY A 12 -9.12 -20.41 -26.42
CA GLY A 12 -9.16 -20.68 -27.86
C GLY A 12 -8.13 -19.98 -28.76
N GLN A 13 -7.00 -20.65 -29.02
CA GLN A 13 -6.64 -21.23 -30.33
C GLN A 13 -5.26 -21.89 -30.24
N GLY A 14 -5.20 -23.19 -30.54
CA GLY A 14 -3.96 -23.96 -30.54
C GLY A 14 -2.99 -23.46 -31.62
N ALA A 15 -1.76 -23.18 -31.23
CA ALA A 15 -0.66 -22.99 -32.16
C ALA A 15 0.00 -24.36 -32.42
N ASP A 16 -0.17 -24.84 -33.64
CA ASP A 16 0.48 -26.04 -34.18
C ASP A 16 1.97 -25.75 -34.45
N PHE A 17 2.85 -26.35 -33.64
CA PHE A 17 4.31 -26.20 -33.74
C PHE A 17 4.92 -27.19 -34.74
N SER A 18 4.53 -27.06 -36.01
CA SER A 18 4.99 -27.95 -37.08
C SER A 18 5.56 -27.21 -38.29
N ARG A 19 6.44 -26.20 -38.13
CA ARG A 19 7.25 -25.66 -39.26
C ARG A 19 8.66 -25.21 -38.85
N PRO A 20 9.73 -25.64 -39.57
CA PRO A 20 11.10 -25.20 -39.31
C PRO A 20 11.38 -23.90 -40.07
N GLY A 21 11.36 -22.76 -39.38
CA GLY A 21 11.63 -21.45 -39.99
C GLY A 21 12.16 -20.36 -39.04
N ASP A 22 11.85 -20.39 -37.74
CA ASP A 22 12.16 -19.28 -36.82
C ASP A 22 13.33 -19.58 -35.86
N ARG A 23 14.46 -20.08 -36.37
CA ARG A 23 15.68 -20.24 -35.54
C ARG A 23 16.48 -18.95 -35.38
N ASP A 24 16.27 -17.94 -36.23
CA ASP A 24 17.07 -16.71 -36.22
C ASP A 24 16.45 -15.56 -35.41
N ALA A 25 15.18 -15.65 -35.02
CA ALA A 25 14.52 -14.64 -34.17
C ALA A 25 14.88 -14.77 -32.67
N ILE A 26 15.46 -15.90 -32.25
CA ILE A 26 15.80 -16.19 -30.85
C ILE A 26 17.17 -15.60 -30.46
N ASN A 27 18.10 -15.46 -31.42
CA ASN A 27 19.46 -14.98 -31.13
C ASN A 27 19.57 -13.48 -30.83
N ASN A 28 18.57 -12.66 -31.19
CA ASN A 28 18.57 -11.22 -30.91
C ASN A 28 17.88 -10.81 -29.60
N ARG A 29 17.34 -11.77 -28.82
CA ARG A 29 16.79 -11.49 -27.47
C ARG A 29 17.74 -11.83 -26.32
N MET A 30 18.86 -12.50 -26.58
CA MET A 30 19.82 -12.93 -25.56
C MET A 30 20.90 -11.89 -25.18
N THR A 31 20.88 -10.69 -25.76
CA THR A 31 21.78 -9.59 -25.36
C THR A 31 21.07 -8.63 -24.40
N THR A 32 20.72 -9.15 -23.23
CA THR A 32 20.18 -8.38 -22.10
C THR A 32 21.06 -8.60 -20.86
N GLU A 33 22.37 -8.40 -21.01
CA GLU A 33 23.36 -8.41 -19.91
C GLU A 33 23.33 -7.15 -19.02
N SER A 34 22.45 -6.17 -19.29
CA SER A 34 22.33 -4.96 -18.44
C SER A 34 21.43 -5.16 -17.21
N HIS A 35 20.69 -6.27 -17.11
CA HIS A 35 19.52 -6.39 -16.23
C HIS A 35 19.79 -6.75 -14.76
N TYR A 36 21.04 -7.03 -14.35
CA TYR A 36 21.33 -7.44 -12.96
C TYR A 36 22.64 -6.89 -12.37
N SER A 37 23.25 -5.87 -12.97
CA SER A 37 24.42 -5.21 -12.37
C SER A 37 24.05 -4.40 -11.11
N SER A 38 22.80 -3.91 -11.02
CA SER A 38 22.34 -3.05 -9.91
C SER A 38 22.17 -3.79 -8.57
N TYR A 39 21.81 -5.08 -8.58
CA TYR A 39 21.74 -5.90 -7.36
C TYR A 39 23.12 -6.42 -6.91
N ARG A 40 24.11 -6.45 -7.81
CA ARG A 40 25.48 -6.92 -7.54
C ARG A 40 26.37 -5.85 -6.90
N CYS A 41 26.10 -4.58 -7.16
CA CYS A 41 27.01 -3.49 -6.76
C CYS A 41 27.06 -3.25 -5.23
N LEU A 42 25.99 -3.58 -4.49
CA LEU A 42 25.92 -3.36 -3.04
C LEU A 42 26.64 -4.45 -2.21
N SER A 43 26.77 -5.69 -2.70
CA SER A 43 27.49 -6.73 -1.94
C SER A 43 29.02 -6.59 -2.07
N SER A 44 29.51 -6.10 -3.21
CA SER A 44 30.96 -6.03 -3.50
C SER A 44 31.73 -4.89 -2.81
N ARG A 45 31.04 -3.93 -2.19
CA ARG A 45 31.69 -2.77 -1.55
C ARG A 45 32.02 -2.99 -0.06
N SER A 46 31.50 -4.07 0.55
CA SER A 46 31.70 -4.37 1.97
C SER A 46 32.98 -5.18 2.28
N GLU A 47 33.67 -5.73 1.27
CA GLU A 47 34.80 -6.66 1.50
C GLU A 47 36.19 -6.04 1.28
N ARG A 48 36.30 -4.72 1.08
CA ARG A 48 37.61 -4.05 0.93
C ARG A 48 37.75 -2.81 1.81
N VAL A 49 37.82 -3.03 3.12
CA VAL A 49 38.55 -2.14 4.03
C VAL A 49 39.39 -3.01 4.96
N GLY A 50 40.71 -3.00 4.72
CA GLY A 50 41.68 -3.72 5.54
C GLY A 50 41.65 -3.21 6.98
N ILE A 51 41.55 -4.15 7.91
CA ILE A 51 41.67 -3.91 9.35
C ILE A 51 43.14 -3.58 9.63
N ASN A 52 43.43 -2.30 9.90
CA ASN A 52 44.63 -1.91 10.63
C ASN A 52 44.23 -1.53 12.05
N ASN A 53 44.69 -2.33 13.00
CA ASN A 53 44.54 -2.14 14.44
C ASN A 53 45.27 -0.87 14.90
N SER A 54 44.56 0.08 15.51
CA SER A 54 44.94 0.80 16.75
C SER A 54 44.33 2.21 16.81
N VAL A 55 43.15 2.39 17.45
CA VAL A 55 42.80 3.59 18.24
C VAL A 55 41.67 3.19 19.20
N THR A 56 41.88 3.32 20.50
CA THR A 56 40.86 3.13 21.55
C THR A 56 39.86 4.29 21.54
N GLY A 57 38.68 4.07 20.97
CA GLY A 57 37.49 4.94 21.06
C GLY A 57 36.42 4.34 21.99
N PRO A 58 35.45 5.13 22.49
CA PRO A 58 34.52 4.69 23.52
C PRO A 58 33.67 3.52 23.02
N THR A 59 33.49 2.54 23.89
CA THR A 59 32.82 1.28 23.60
C THR A 59 31.38 1.50 23.12
N PHE A 60 30.99 0.67 22.14
CA PHE A 60 29.70 0.59 21.45
C PHE A 60 28.43 0.72 22.33
N PRO A 61 28.40 0.28 23.61
CA PRO A 61 27.22 0.47 24.47
C PRO A 61 26.88 1.94 24.75
N SER A 62 27.86 2.85 24.72
CA SER A 62 27.65 4.27 25.06
C SER A 62 26.96 5.08 23.96
N LEU A 63 27.25 4.78 22.69
CA LEU A 63 26.61 5.40 21.53
C LEU A 63 25.14 4.97 21.36
N LEU A 64 24.83 3.71 21.69
CA LEU A 64 23.45 3.20 21.70
C LEU A 64 22.58 3.87 22.77
N ALA A 65 23.15 4.17 23.94
CA ALA A 65 22.43 4.86 25.01
C ALA A 65 22.09 6.32 24.66
N THR A 66 23.00 7.01 23.96
CA THR A 66 22.78 8.40 23.53
C THR A 66 21.79 8.49 22.38
N ARG A 67 21.87 7.57 21.39
CA ARG A 67 20.91 7.53 20.26
C ARG A 67 19.50 7.13 20.65
N ARG A 68 19.35 6.34 21.73
CA ARG A 68 18.05 5.97 22.30
C ARG A 68 17.27 7.18 22.86
N LYS A 69 17.96 8.28 23.22
CA LYS A 69 17.28 9.49 23.71
C LYS A 69 16.71 10.37 22.60
N GLU A 70 17.30 10.37 21.40
CA GLU A 70 16.91 11.27 20.31
C GLU A 70 15.82 10.72 19.38
N LEU A 71 15.51 9.42 19.44
CA LEU A 71 14.45 8.79 18.64
C LEU A 71 13.37 8.16 19.55
N SER A 72 12.96 8.89 20.59
CA SER A 72 11.85 8.49 21.45
C SER A 72 10.52 8.97 20.86
N VAL A 73 10.09 8.35 19.76
CA VAL A 73 8.64 8.28 19.51
C VAL A 73 8.08 7.43 20.66
N PRO A 74 7.12 7.93 21.46
CA PRO A 74 6.64 7.19 22.62
C PRO A 74 6.15 5.83 22.16
N PHE A 75 6.81 4.78 22.66
CA PHE A 75 6.32 3.42 22.58
C PHE A 75 5.03 3.40 23.39
N TYR A 76 3.89 3.52 22.72
CA TYR A 76 2.61 3.36 23.38
C TYR A 76 2.45 1.87 23.68
N ASP A 77 2.77 1.49 24.93
CA ASP A 77 2.29 0.25 25.53
C ASP A 77 0.76 0.26 25.44
N ALA A 78 0.24 -0.39 24.40
CA ALA A 78 -1.12 -0.29 23.88
C ALA A 78 -2.23 -0.83 24.81
N VAL A 79 -1.94 -1.06 26.10
CA VAL A 79 -2.88 -1.73 27.02
C VAL A 79 -3.22 -0.88 28.24
N GLU A 80 -2.48 0.18 28.55
CA GLU A 80 -2.63 0.85 29.86
C GLU A 80 -3.37 2.21 29.86
N TYR A 81 -3.92 2.71 28.74
CA TYR A 81 -4.46 4.10 28.74
C TYR A 81 -5.81 4.43 28.11
N LEU A 82 -6.67 3.47 27.74
CA LEU A 82 -7.99 3.84 27.15
C LEU A 82 -9.19 3.34 27.94
N ALA A 83 -9.14 3.56 29.26
CA ALA A 83 -10.34 3.67 30.09
C ALA A 83 -10.66 5.16 30.31
N LYS A 84 -10.96 5.92 29.24
CA LYS A 84 -11.55 7.25 29.40
C LYS A 84 -13.05 7.18 29.18
N ALA A 85 -13.77 7.09 30.30
CA ALA A 85 -15.22 7.24 30.38
C ALA A 85 -15.63 8.71 30.13
N GLY A 86 -15.59 9.16 28.88
CA GLY A 86 -16.10 10.45 28.41
C GLY A 86 -16.78 10.31 27.03
N PRO A 87 -17.56 11.32 26.57
CA PRO A 87 -18.11 11.31 25.22
C PRO A 87 -16.98 11.31 24.19
N MET A 88 -17.14 10.54 23.12
CA MET A 88 -16.13 10.39 22.07
C MET A 88 -15.92 11.71 21.32
N ASP A 89 -14.74 12.33 21.49
CA ASP A 89 -14.37 13.56 20.79
C ASP A 89 -13.50 13.27 19.55
N LEU A 90 -13.36 14.28 18.68
CA LEU A 90 -12.59 14.16 17.44
C LEU A 90 -11.13 13.74 17.68
N GLY A 91 -10.49 14.31 18.69
CA GLY A 91 -9.09 14.03 19.02
C GLY A 91 -8.87 12.59 19.47
N THR A 92 -9.71 12.09 20.39
CA THR A 92 -9.67 10.69 20.83
C THR A 92 -9.95 9.75 19.68
N GLY A 93 -10.95 10.05 18.84
CA GLY A 93 -11.26 9.23 17.66
C GLY A 93 -10.10 9.10 16.67
N ILE A 94 -9.33 10.18 16.47
CA ILE A 94 -8.12 10.15 15.63
C ILE A 94 -7.01 9.32 16.27
N GLU A 95 -6.74 9.50 17.56
CA GLU A 95 -5.68 8.78 18.26
C GLU A 95 -5.97 7.28 18.40
N GLU A 96 -7.21 6.90 18.72
CA GLU A 96 -7.65 5.49 18.73
C GLU A 96 -7.57 4.87 17.34
N SER A 97 -7.89 5.62 16.28
CA SER A 97 -7.71 5.15 14.90
C SER A 97 -6.24 4.97 14.52
N LYS A 98 -5.33 5.85 14.98
CA LYS A 98 -3.88 5.67 14.80
C LYS A 98 -3.39 4.42 15.52
N LEU A 99 -3.89 4.18 16.72
CA LEU A 99 -3.58 2.97 17.48
C LEU A 99 -4.09 1.72 16.73
N ALA A 100 -5.30 1.75 16.20
CA ALA A 100 -5.86 0.65 15.40
C ALA A 100 -5.01 0.36 14.16
N ILE A 101 -4.52 1.40 13.45
CA ILE A 101 -3.58 1.23 12.34
C ILE A 101 -2.28 0.57 12.84
N SER A 102 -1.73 1.02 13.96
CA SER A 102 -0.51 0.43 14.52
C SER A 102 -0.68 -1.05 14.88
N LEU A 103 -1.81 -1.40 15.49
CA LEU A 103 -2.18 -2.78 15.81
C LEU A 103 -2.32 -3.62 14.54
N PHE A 104 -2.99 -3.08 13.50
CA PHE A 104 -3.13 -3.73 12.20
C PHE A 104 -1.76 -4.01 11.56
N MET A 105 -0.87 -3.02 11.53
CA MET A 105 0.47 -3.15 10.95
C MET A 105 1.38 -4.12 11.73
N ASN A 106 1.05 -4.38 13.00
CA ASN A 106 1.69 -5.39 13.85
C ASN A 106 0.99 -6.74 13.84
N ASN A 107 0.09 -6.98 12.87
CA ASN A 107 -0.69 -8.20 12.71
C ASN A 107 -1.57 -8.57 13.93
N ARG A 108 -1.90 -7.60 14.79
CA ARG A 108 -2.83 -7.75 15.94
C ARG A 108 -4.24 -7.36 15.50
N PHE A 109 -4.79 -8.11 14.53
CA PHE A 109 -6.03 -7.75 13.83
C PHE A 109 -7.26 -7.77 14.75
N ALA A 110 -7.41 -8.81 15.59
CA ALA A 110 -8.51 -8.90 16.55
C ALA A 110 -8.57 -7.70 17.51
N GLU A 111 -7.43 -7.23 18.00
CA GLU A 111 -7.36 -6.10 18.93
C GLU A 111 -7.70 -4.77 18.25
N ALA A 112 -7.21 -4.57 17.03
CA ALA A 112 -7.56 -3.40 16.23
C ALA A 112 -9.07 -3.36 15.94
N ARG A 113 -9.68 -4.52 15.61
CA ARG A 113 -11.13 -4.63 15.39
C ARG A 113 -11.92 -4.37 16.68
N ALA A 114 -11.47 -4.92 17.80
CA ALA A 114 -12.11 -4.73 19.11
C ALA A 114 -12.06 -3.28 19.60
N LEU A 115 -11.00 -2.54 19.23
CA LEU A 115 -10.89 -1.11 19.51
C LEU A 115 -11.89 -0.28 18.68
N LEU A 116 -12.04 -0.60 17.39
CA LEU A 116 -12.85 0.22 16.48
C LEU A 116 -14.35 -0.03 16.56
N LYS A 117 -14.76 -1.30 16.66
CA LYS A 117 -16.15 -1.73 16.53
C LYS A 117 -17.13 -1.08 17.53
N PRO A 118 -16.81 -0.92 18.84
CA PRO A 118 -17.75 -0.35 19.81
C PRO A 118 -18.20 1.07 19.49
N TRP A 119 -17.37 1.84 18.80
CA TRP A 119 -17.59 3.26 18.50
C TRP A 119 -17.98 3.52 17.05
N ALA A 120 -18.17 2.48 16.25
CA ALA A 120 -18.44 2.58 14.82
C ALA A 120 -19.74 3.35 14.50
N ASP A 121 -20.73 3.33 15.39
CA ASP A 121 -22.01 4.04 15.21
C ASP A 121 -21.99 5.50 15.71
N GLU A 122 -20.99 5.84 16.52
CA GLU A 122 -20.91 7.12 17.25
C GLU A 122 -19.80 8.04 16.74
N SER A 123 -18.70 7.50 16.20
CA SER A 123 -17.54 8.30 15.80
C SER A 123 -17.17 8.07 14.33
N MET A 124 -17.03 9.17 13.58
CA MET A 124 -16.73 9.12 12.13
C MET A 124 -15.45 8.35 11.79
N TYR A 125 -14.44 8.43 12.65
CA TYR A 125 -13.13 7.81 12.44
C TYR A 125 -13.16 6.31 12.77
N HIS A 126 -13.86 5.93 13.82
CA HIS A 126 -14.14 4.53 14.15
C HIS A 126 -15.01 3.86 13.09
N ALA A 127 -16.05 4.56 12.62
CA ALA A 127 -16.92 4.09 11.56
C ALA A 127 -16.13 3.81 10.27
N LEU A 128 -15.29 4.77 9.85
CA LEU A 128 -14.41 4.62 8.70
C LEU A 128 -13.40 3.48 8.91
N GLY A 129 -12.70 3.46 10.04
CA GLY A 129 -11.70 2.45 10.36
C GLY A 129 -12.29 1.04 10.34
N TYR A 130 -13.42 0.83 11.01
CA TYR A 130 -14.13 -0.46 11.01
C TYR A 130 -14.60 -0.84 9.59
N GLY A 131 -15.12 0.12 8.83
CA GLY A 131 -15.48 -0.09 7.42
C GLY A 131 -14.28 -0.48 6.54
N VAL A 132 -13.09 0.08 6.77
CA VAL A 132 -11.85 -0.32 6.09
C VAL A 132 -11.48 -1.77 6.44
N PHE A 133 -11.64 -2.19 7.69
CA PHE A 133 -11.38 -3.58 8.11
C PHE A 133 -12.27 -4.59 7.37
N GLU A 134 -13.58 -4.36 7.38
CA GLU A 134 -14.55 -5.22 6.68
C GLU A 134 -14.31 -5.19 5.15
N PHE A 135 -13.98 -4.02 4.60
CA PHE A 135 -13.61 -3.88 3.19
C PHE A 135 -12.38 -4.71 2.81
N LEU A 136 -11.31 -4.67 3.62
CA LEU A 136 -10.11 -5.46 3.38
C LEU A 136 -10.40 -6.97 3.47
N GLU A 137 -11.21 -7.39 4.43
CA GLU A 137 -11.64 -8.79 4.54
C GLU A 137 -12.43 -9.24 3.30
N ALA A 138 -13.38 -8.42 2.83
CA ALA A 138 -14.13 -8.68 1.60
C ALA A 138 -13.23 -8.80 0.36
N VAL A 139 -12.27 -7.88 0.19
CA VAL A 139 -11.35 -7.86 -0.95
C VAL A 139 -10.37 -9.03 -0.92
N LEU A 140 -9.95 -9.48 0.26
CA LEU A 140 -8.99 -10.58 0.38
C LEU A 140 -9.64 -11.96 0.26
N THR A 141 -10.87 -12.11 0.75
CA THR A 141 -11.62 -13.37 0.73
C THR A 141 -12.35 -13.59 -0.58
N PHE A 142 -12.83 -12.51 -1.22
CA PHE A 142 -13.77 -12.57 -2.36
C PHE A 142 -15.04 -13.40 -2.06
N GLU A 143 -15.38 -13.58 -0.78
CA GLU A 143 -16.58 -14.32 -0.39
C GLU A 143 -17.79 -13.39 -0.35
N GLN A 144 -18.89 -13.81 -0.97
CA GLN A 144 -20.12 -13.01 -1.10
C GLN A 144 -20.63 -12.50 0.25
N GLN A 145 -20.57 -13.33 1.30
CA GLN A 145 -20.98 -12.95 2.65
C GLN A 145 -20.16 -11.78 3.20
N HIS A 146 -18.84 -11.79 2.99
CA HIS A 146 -17.95 -10.71 3.44
C HIS A 146 -18.15 -9.45 2.60
N ILE A 147 -18.39 -9.59 1.30
CA ILE A 147 -18.70 -8.46 0.40
C ILE A 147 -19.99 -7.75 0.84
N GLU A 148 -21.06 -8.50 1.12
CA GLU A 148 -22.33 -7.94 1.60
C GLU A 148 -22.17 -7.25 2.96
N SER A 149 -21.47 -7.89 3.91
CA SER A 149 -21.16 -7.30 5.22
C SER A 149 -20.40 -5.97 5.12
N ALA A 150 -19.37 -5.93 4.25
CA ALA A 150 -18.60 -4.72 4.00
C ALA A 150 -19.45 -3.62 3.36
N ALA A 151 -20.34 -3.98 2.42
CA ALA A 151 -21.23 -3.03 1.76
C ALA A 151 -22.21 -2.38 2.75
N GLU A 152 -22.81 -3.17 3.64
CA GLU A 152 -23.68 -2.69 4.72
C GLU A 152 -22.93 -1.81 5.72
N THR A 153 -21.77 -2.27 6.20
CA THR A 153 -20.94 -1.53 7.15
C THR A 153 -20.52 -0.18 6.57
N LEU A 154 -20.05 -0.14 5.33
CA LEU A 154 -19.65 1.11 4.70
C LEU A 154 -20.83 2.06 4.44
N GLU A 155 -22.04 1.55 4.16
CA GLU A 155 -23.25 2.38 4.09
C GLU A 155 -23.58 2.99 5.46
N GLN A 156 -23.47 2.22 6.55
CA GLN A 156 -23.62 2.74 7.92
C GLN A 156 -22.56 3.79 8.23
N SER A 157 -21.29 3.57 7.88
CA SER A 157 -20.20 4.54 8.08
C SER A 157 -20.45 5.85 7.33
N VAL A 158 -20.99 5.77 6.10
CA VAL A 158 -21.44 6.95 5.34
C VAL A 158 -22.52 7.72 6.09
N GLN A 159 -23.51 7.02 6.66
CA GLN A 159 -24.59 7.66 7.43
C GLN A 159 -24.06 8.31 8.71
N VAL A 160 -23.16 7.65 9.44
CA VAL A 160 -22.50 8.21 10.63
C VAL A 160 -21.74 9.47 10.26
N CYS A 161 -20.87 9.45 9.26
CA CYS A 161 -20.14 10.63 8.80
C CYS A 161 -21.10 11.77 8.42
N ASN A 162 -22.21 11.45 7.75
CA ASN A 162 -23.20 12.44 7.34
C ASN A 162 -23.95 13.12 8.50
N LYS A 163 -23.98 12.52 9.71
CA LYS A 163 -24.52 13.17 10.92
C LYS A 163 -23.66 14.36 11.36
N PHE A 164 -22.34 14.24 11.21
CA PHE A 164 -21.34 15.25 11.61
C PHE A 164 -21.04 16.28 10.51
N ARG A 165 -21.41 16.00 9.27
CA ARG A 165 -21.24 16.95 8.17
C ARG A 165 -22.15 18.17 8.31
N LYS A 166 -21.67 19.30 7.82
CA LYS A 166 -22.46 20.52 7.75
C LYS A 166 -23.72 20.31 6.91
N LYS A 167 -24.88 20.39 7.56
CA LYS A 167 -26.18 20.34 6.87
C LYS A 167 -26.41 21.68 6.19
N ASN A 168 -26.27 21.71 4.86
CA ASN A 168 -26.73 22.85 4.08
C ASN A 168 -28.25 22.94 4.22
N SER A 169 -28.75 23.91 4.99
CA SER A 169 -30.19 24.19 5.03
C SER A 169 -30.65 24.51 3.60
N MET A 170 -31.74 23.89 3.14
CA MET A 170 -32.26 24.07 1.78
C MET A 170 -32.50 25.55 1.41
N TYR A 171 -32.60 26.44 2.40
CA TYR A 171 -32.73 27.89 2.21
C TYR A 171 -31.41 28.60 1.82
N GLU A 172 -30.22 28.06 2.16
CA GLU A 172 -28.93 28.65 1.76
C GLU A 172 -28.54 28.35 0.30
N SER A 173 -29.10 27.29 -0.29
CA SER A 173 -28.77 26.85 -1.66
C SER A 173 -29.29 27.80 -2.75
N LEU A 174 -30.31 28.61 -2.47
CA LEU A 174 -30.82 29.64 -3.39
C LEU A 174 -29.92 30.90 -3.44
N GLY A 175 -29.07 31.13 -2.43
CA GLY A 175 -28.16 32.28 -2.35
C GLY A 175 -26.72 32.02 -2.86
N LYS A 176 -26.37 30.77 -3.19
CA LYS A 176 -24.99 30.34 -3.54
C LYS A 176 -24.50 30.74 -4.93
N ILE A 177 -25.31 31.40 -5.75
CA ILE A 177 -24.88 31.84 -7.10
C ILE A 177 -23.94 33.07 -7.05
N VAL A 178 -23.81 33.77 -5.91
CA VAL A 178 -23.04 35.05 -5.86
C VAL A 178 -21.98 35.14 -4.75
N ARG A 179 -21.96 34.26 -3.74
CA ARG A 179 -21.02 34.39 -2.61
C ARG A 179 -20.02 33.23 -2.52
N ARG A 180 -18.72 33.56 -2.50
CA ARG A 180 -17.64 32.58 -2.22
C ARG A 180 -17.92 31.88 -0.88
N PRO A 181 -17.77 30.55 -0.79
CA PRO A 181 -17.95 29.83 0.46
C PRO A 181 -16.93 30.31 1.49
N ASN A 182 -17.40 30.58 2.72
CA ASN A 182 -16.53 30.92 3.85
C ASN A 182 -16.11 29.62 4.56
N TYR A 183 -14.90 29.14 4.26
CA TYR A 183 -14.37 27.91 4.85
C TYR A 183 -13.93 28.05 6.31
N ASP A 184 -13.66 29.27 6.78
CA ASP A 184 -13.26 29.53 8.17
C ASP A 184 -14.43 29.33 9.15
N ALA A 185 -15.67 29.36 8.65
CA ALA A 185 -16.87 29.09 9.43
C ALA A 185 -17.16 27.58 9.66
N LEU A 186 -16.34 26.69 9.10
CA LEU A 186 -16.46 25.26 9.30
C LEU A 186 -15.69 24.83 10.55
N THR A 187 -16.33 24.02 11.38
CA THR A 187 -15.66 23.37 12.51
C THR A 187 -14.68 22.31 12.02
N GLU A 188 -13.65 21.99 12.80
CA GLU A 188 -12.73 20.89 12.44
C GLU A 188 -13.49 19.56 12.32
N GLU A 189 -14.46 19.31 13.20
CA GLU A 189 -15.26 18.09 13.18
C GLU A 189 -16.07 17.94 11.88
N GLU A 190 -16.72 19.01 11.40
CA GLU A 190 -17.42 19.01 10.11
C GLU A 190 -16.47 18.75 8.93
N ILE A 191 -15.25 19.31 8.98
CA ILE A 191 -14.25 19.16 7.91
C ILE A 191 -13.71 17.74 7.86
N HIS A 192 -13.41 17.16 9.02
CA HIS A 192 -12.99 15.77 9.13
C HIS A 192 -14.10 14.80 8.73
N ALA A 193 -15.37 15.14 9.00
CA ALA A 193 -16.53 14.38 8.56
C ALA A 193 -16.69 14.40 7.03
N GLU A 194 -16.44 15.54 6.36
CA GLU A 194 -16.40 15.61 4.90
C GLU A 194 -15.35 14.67 4.30
N LEU A 195 -14.15 14.61 4.91
CA LEU A 195 -13.08 13.73 4.47
C LEU A 195 -13.42 12.24 4.70
N CYS A 196 -13.86 11.87 5.89
CA CYS A 196 -14.21 10.47 6.20
C CYS A 196 -15.38 9.98 5.34
N TYR A 197 -16.34 10.86 5.06
CA TYR A 197 -17.43 10.58 4.12
C TYR A 197 -16.91 10.32 2.69
N ALA A 198 -15.97 11.14 2.20
CA ALA A 198 -15.37 10.95 0.88
C ALA A 198 -14.64 9.60 0.77
N GLU A 199 -13.93 9.21 1.82
CA GLU A 199 -13.23 7.93 1.90
C GLU A 199 -14.19 6.74 1.95
N CYS A 200 -15.24 6.80 2.76
CA CYS A 200 -16.27 5.75 2.77
C CYS A 200 -16.91 5.60 1.39
N LEU A 201 -17.23 6.71 0.70
CA LEU A 201 -17.75 6.67 -0.66
C LEU A 201 -16.76 6.05 -1.66
N LEU A 202 -15.45 6.30 -1.49
CA LEU A 202 -14.42 5.69 -2.32
C LEU A 202 -14.41 4.17 -2.16
N LEU A 203 -14.35 3.69 -0.91
CA LEU A 203 -14.33 2.25 -0.60
C LEU A 203 -15.57 1.56 -1.15
N ARG A 204 -16.75 2.19 -1.00
CA ARG A 204 -17.99 1.68 -1.59
C ARG A 204 -17.98 1.65 -3.10
N ALA A 205 -17.39 2.65 -3.74
CA ALA A 205 -17.28 2.67 -5.20
C ALA A 205 -16.38 1.53 -5.68
N VAL A 206 -15.28 1.26 -4.98
CA VAL A 206 -14.39 0.13 -5.26
C VAL A 206 -15.12 -1.20 -5.04
N LEU A 207 -15.82 -1.35 -3.93
CA LEU A 207 -16.56 -2.58 -3.60
C LEU A 207 -17.65 -2.90 -4.63
N THR A 208 -18.32 -1.90 -5.21
CA THR A 208 -19.30 -2.11 -6.29
C THR A 208 -18.69 -2.76 -7.54
N PHE A 209 -17.39 -2.60 -7.80
CA PHE A 209 -16.73 -3.32 -8.90
C PHE A 209 -16.39 -4.78 -8.56
N ILE A 210 -16.42 -5.13 -7.27
CA ILE A 210 -16.14 -6.48 -6.75
C ILE A 210 -17.44 -7.28 -6.60
N GLU A 211 -18.55 -6.62 -6.26
CA GLU A 211 -19.87 -7.24 -6.08
C GLU A 211 -20.35 -8.03 -7.31
N ASP A 212 -20.19 -7.48 -8.52
CA ASP A 212 -20.66 -8.12 -9.75
C ASP A 212 -19.93 -7.59 -11.00
N GLU A 213 -19.57 -8.47 -11.93
CA GLU A 213 -18.91 -8.13 -13.20
C GLU A 213 -19.87 -7.59 -14.29
N ASN A 214 -21.05 -7.11 -13.92
CA ASN A 214 -22.04 -6.63 -14.88
C ASN A 214 -21.85 -5.14 -15.21
N LEU A 215 -22.25 -4.74 -16.42
CA LEU A 215 -22.12 -3.36 -16.90
C LEU A 215 -22.85 -2.33 -16.02
N ILE A 216 -23.93 -2.76 -15.34
CA ILE A 216 -24.71 -1.90 -14.44
C ILE A 216 -23.88 -1.55 -13.20
N SER A 217 -23.21 -2.53 -12.59
CA SER A 217 -22.28 -2.35 -11.47
C SER A 217 -21.10 -1.47 -11.87
N PHE A 218 -20.56 -1.64 -13.08
CA PHE A 218 -19.53 -0.74 -13.60
C PHE A 218 -20.00 0.74 -13.69
N VAL A 219 -21.19 0.99 -14.24
CA VAL A 219 -21.77 2.34 -14.32
C VAL A 219 -22.05 2.91 -12.93
N LYS A 220 -22.63 2.12 -12.02
CA LYS A 220 -22.88 2.52 -10.63
C LYS A 220 -21.57 2.87 -9.91
N GLY A 221 -20.53 2.04 -10.05
CA GLY A 221 -19.20 2.29 -9.52
C GLY A 221 -18.62 3.60 -10.04
N GLY A 222 -18.68 3.83 -11.36
CA GLY A 222 -18.24 5.08 -11.98
C GLY A 222 -18.98 6.33 -11.47
N LEU A 223 -20.30 6.27 -11.29
CA LEU A 223 -21.10 7.38 -10.73
C LEU A 223 -20.75 7.66 -9.26
N ARG A 224 -20.47 6.61 -8.48
CA ARG A 224 -20.02 6.73 -7.08
C ARG A 224 -18.61 7.33 -7.00
N MET A 225 -17.68 6.88 -7.84
CA MET A 225 -16.35 7.48 -7.96
C MET A 225 -16.42 8.98 -8.29
N ARG A 226 -17.33 9.39 -9.18
CA ARG A 226 -17.53 10.82 -9.50
C ARG A 226 -17.99 11.62 -8.30
N SER A 227 -18.89 11.04 -7.50
CA SER A 227 -19.41 11.68 -6.29
C SER A 227 -18.30 11.84 -5.24
N CYS A 228 -17.49 10.79 -5.05
CA CYS A 228 -16.29 10.82 -4.22
C CYS A 228 -15.30 11.92 -4.67
N LEU A 229 -15.01 12.03 -5.97
CA LEU A 229 -14.14 13.07 -6.50
C LEU A 229 -14.64 14.49 -6.18
N LYS A 230 -15.95 14.71 -6.24
CA LYS A 230 -16.54 16.00 -5.87
C LYS A 230 -16.29 16.32 -4.40
N CYS A 231 -16.44 15.34 -3.51
CA CYS A 231 -16.13 15.51 -2.08
C CYS A 231 -14.64 15.80 -1.87
N TYR A 232 -13.73 15.06 -2.49
CA TYR A 232 -12.30 15.35 -2.39
C TYR A 232 -11.89 16.71 -2.94
N ARG A 233 -12.53 17.19 -4.03
CA ARG A 233 -12.31 18.56 -4.53
C ARG A 233 -12.75 19.61 -3.50
N GLU A 234 -13.84 19.37 -2.78
CA GLU A 234 -14.27 20.24 -1.69
C GLU A 234 -13.26 20.23 -0.53
N CYS A 235 -12.82 19.04 -0.09
CA CYS A 235 -11.78 18.93 0.93
C CYS A 235 -10.47 19.61 0.51
N TRP A 236 -10.09 19.52 -0.77
CA TRP A 236 -8.94 20.24 -1.33
C TRP A 236 -9.11 21.76 -1.27
N ASN A 237 -10.30 22.27 -1.57
CA ASN A 237 -10.60 23.69 -1.45
C ASN A 237 -10.55 24.15 0.02
N ILE A 238 -11.11 23.37 0.94
CA ILE A 238 -11.02 23.64 2.38
C ILE A 238 -9.56 23.72 2.81
N LEU A 239 -8.73 22.74 2.41
CA LEU A 239 -7.30 22.73 2.73
C LEU A 239 -6.58 24.00 2.23
N ARG A 240 -6.91 24.47 1.03
CA ARG A 240 -6.22 25.59 0.38
C ARG A 240 -6.67 26.97 0.87
N TYR A 241 -7.96 27.13 1.17
CA TYR A 241 -8.58 28.45 1.36
C TYR A 241 -9.00 28.75 2.79
N ARG A 242 -9.01 27.75 3.69
CA ARG A 242 -9.24 27.95 5.13
C ARG A 242 -7.95 28.45 5.80
N ASN A 243 -8.08 29.33 6.79
CA ASN A 243 -7.00 29.60 7.73
C ASN A 243 -6.87 28.46 8.76
N TRP A 244 -5.69 27.88 8.86
CA TRP A 244 -5.39 26.75 9.76
C TRP A 244 -4.62 27.15 11.02
N ASP A 245 -4.46 28.45 11.29
CA ASP A 245 -3.78 28.93 12.50
C ASP A 245 -4.44 28.35 13.76
N GLY A 246 -3.65 27.66 14.59
CA GLY A 246 -4.12 27.03 15.83
C GLY A 246 -4.93 25.74 15.67
N SER A 247 -5.06 25.21 14.45
CA SER A 247 -5.72 23.93 14.18
C SER A 247 -4.86 22.75 14.65
N LEU A 248 -5.37 21.94 15.58
CA LEU A 248 -4.63 20.80 16.14
C LEU A 248 -4.63 19.61 15.17
N HIS A 249 -5.70 19.45 14.40
CA HIS A 249 -5.94 18.23 13.60
C HIS A 249 -5.66 18.40 12.10
N LYS A 250 -5.10 19.56 11.71
CA LYS A 250 -4.78 19.90 10.31
C LYS A 250 -4.02 18.80 9.60
N ASP A 251 -2.95 18.28 10.20
CA ASP A 251 -2.07 17.31 9.53
C ASP A 251 -2.78 15.99 9.22
N HIS A 252 -3.75 15.58 10.07
CA HIS A 252 -4.58 14.40 9.82
C HIS A 252 -5.59 14.60 8.69
N PHE A 253 -6.07 15.84 8.50
CA PHE A 253 -6.91 16.21 7.38
C PHE A 253 -6.09 16.35 6.09
N GLU A 254 -4.99 17.10 6.14
CA GLU A 254 -4.11 17.37 5.01
C GLU A 254 -3.56 16.07 4.41
N SER A 255 -3.08 15.14 5.25
CA SER A 255 -2.61 13.83 4.81
C SER A 255 -3.69 13.04 4.08
N GLY A 256 -4.96 13.08 4.54
CA GLY A 256 -6.04 12.37 3.86
C GLY A 256 -6.50 12.99 2.55
N VAL A 257 -6.52 14.32 2.50
CA VAL A 257 -6.79 15.04 1.25
C VAL A 257 -5.71 14.72 0.22
N ARG A 258 -4.43 14.76 0.61
CA ARG A 258 -3.31 14.41 -0.26
C ARG A 258 -3.34 12.95 -0.70
N MET A 259 -3.62 12.03 0.24
CA MET A 259 -3.76 10.60 -0.02
C MET A 259 -4.85 10.33 -1.07
N GLY A 260 -6.06 10.85 -0.86
CA GLY A 260 -7.18 10.63 -1.78
C GLY A 260 -6.99 11.29 -3.15
N VAL A 261 -6.55 12.55 -3.19
CA VAL A 261 -6.27 13.25 -4.46
C VAL A 261 -5.12 12.58 -5.22
N GLY A 262 -4.09 12.16 -4.49
CA GLY A 262 -2.93 11.44 -5.03
C GLY A 262 -3.33 10.10 -5.64
N ALA A 263 -4.02 9.27 -4.86
CA ALA A 263 -4.52 7.96 -5.29
C ALA A 263 -5.48 8.06 -6.48
N TYR A 264 -6.41 9.03 -6.46
CA TYR A 264 -7.33 9.27 -7.58
C TYR A 264 -6.59 9.64 -8.86
N ASN A 265 -5.68 10.61 -8.81
CA ASN A 265 -4.93 11.05 -9.99
C ASN A 265 -4.09 9.90 -10.57
N LEU A 266 -3.50 9.09 -9.69
CA LEU A 266 -2.76 7.91 -10.07
C LEU A 266 -3.67 6.88 -10.73
N LEU A 267 -4.78 6.52 -10.10
CA LEU A 267 -5.78 5.56 -10.60
C LEU A 267 -6.26 5.92 -12.01
N ILE A 268 -6.68 7.16 -12.22
CA ILE A 268 -7.16 7.62 -13.52
C ILE A 268 -6.04 7.61 -14.56
N SER A 269 -4.81 7.96 -14.19
CA SER A 269 -3.66 7.95 -15.13
C SER A 269 -3.26 6.55 -15.63
N MET A 270 -3.79 5.49 -15.00
CA MET A 270 -3.52 4.10 -15.33
C MET A 270 -4.64 3.46 -16.17
N LEU A 271 -5.78 4.15 -16.32
CA LEU A 271 -6.88 3.63 -17.10
C LEU A 271 -6.51 3.60 -18.60
N PRO A 272 -6.87 2.53 -19.33
CA PRO A 272 -6.70 2.46 -20.76
C PRO A 272 -7.33 3.66 -21.49
N ALA A 273 -6.69 4.13 -22.57
CA ALA A 273 -7.12 5.31 -23.33
C ALA A 273 -8.58 5.25 -23.81
N LYS A 274 -9.10 4.04 -24.10
CA LYS A 274 -10.50 3.83 -24.50
C LYS A 274 -11.47 4.15 -23.36
N ILE A 275 -11.11 3.80 -22.12
CA ILE A 275 -11.91 4.08 -20.92
C ILE A 275 -11.78 5.56 -20.54
N MET A 276 -10.59 6.14 -20.66
CA MET A 276 -10.35 7.57 -20.43
C MET A 276 -11.26 8.46 -21.28
N LYS A 277 -11.41 8.18 -22.58
CA LYS A 277 -12.31 8.96 -23.46
C LYS A 277 -13.77 8.94 -23.02
N LEU A 278 -14.23 7.84 -22.42
CA LEU A 278 -15.59 7.73 -21.88
C LEU A 278 -15.77 8.50 -20.56
N LEU A 279 -14.72 8.50 -19.72
CA LEU A 279 -14.75 9.15 -18.41
C LEU A 279 -14.45 10.65 -18.48
N GLU A 280 -13.69 11.13 -19.45
CA GLU A 280 -13.45 12.56 -19.70
C GLU A 280 -14.76 13.30 -19.98
N PHE A 281 -15.67 12.68 -20.74
CA PHE A 281 -17.02 13.22 -20.98
C PHE A 281 -17.82 13.41 -19.67
N ILE A 282 -17.50 12.63 -18.63
CA ILE A 282 -18.14 12.66 -17.31
C ILE A 282 -17.40 13.62 -16.34
N GLY A 283 -16.26 14.18 -16.76
CA GLY A 283 -15.47 15.17 -16.00
C GLY A 283 -14.31 14.60 -15.20
N PHE A 284 -13.88 13.36 -15.51
CA PHE A 284 -12.68 12.77 -14.95
C PHE A 284 -11.44 13.28 -15.70
N SER A 285 -10.46 13.74 -14.93
CA SER A 285 -9.10 13.99 -15.39
C SER A 285 -8.14 13.50 -14.31
N GLY A 286 -6.97 13.00 -14.71
CA GLY A 286 -5.96 12.50 -13.80
C GLY A 286 -4.57 12.73 -14.38
N ASN A 287 -3.66 13.23 -13.55
CA ASN A 287 -2.27 13.43 -13.91
C ASN A 287 -1.38 12.62 -12.97
N ARG A 288 -0.59 11.69 -13.53
CA ARG A 288 0.28 10.80 -12.76
C ARG A 288 1.29 11.54 -11.88
N GLU A 289 1.95 12.54 -12.44
CA GLU A 289 2.99 13.32 -11.74
C GLU A 289 2.38 14.10 -10.57
N THR A 290 1.20 14.69 -10.78
CA THR A 290 0.42 15.30 -9.69
C THR A 290 0.04 14.26 -8.64
N GLY A 291 -0.38 13.07 -9.07
CA GLY A 291 -0.73 11.96 -8.19
C GLY A 291 0.43 11.54 -7.28
N LEU A 292 1.58 11.25 -7.88
CA LEU A 292 2.81 10.89 -7.16
C LEU A 292 3.28 12.04 -6.25
N GLY A 293 3.29 13.27 -6.75
CA GLY A 293 3.68 14.44 -5.97
C GLY A 293 2.81 14.66 -4.72
N GLN A 294 1.49 14.46 -4.82
CA GLN A 294 0.61 14.57 -3.65
C GLN A 294 0.85 13.45 -2.63
N LEU A 295 1.06 12.21 -3.10
CA LEU A 295 1.35 11.09 -2.22
C LEU A 295 2.67 11.29 -1.47
N HIS A 296 3.71 11.80 -2.15
CA HIS A 296 4.98 12.17 -1.51
C HIS A 296 4.80 13.19 -0.40
N LEU A 297 4.10 14.29 -0.68
CA LEU A 297 3.81 15.31 0.34
C LEU A 297 2.98 14.73 1.50
N GLY A 298 2.12 13.74 1.22
CA GLY A 298 1.39 13.00 2.26
C GLY A 298 2.28 12.09 3.12
N CYS A 299 3.36 11.53 2.56
CA CYS A 299 4.35 10.75 3.31
C CYS A 299 5.21 11.61 4.24
N ASP A 300 5.45 12.86 3.88
CA ASP A 300 6.26 13.82 4.65
C ASP A 300 5.53 14.36 5.90
N LEU A 301 4.21 14.18 5.98
CA LEU A 301 3.39 14.54 7.15
C LEU A 301 3.52 13.49 8.26
N ALA A 302 4.69 13.47 8.90
CA ALA A 302 5.02 12.54 9.97
C ALA A 302 4.01 12.61 11.13
N GLY A 303 3.59 11.45 11.64
CA GLY A 303 2.61 11.34 12.73
C GLY A 303 1.15 11.54 12.33
N SER A 304 0.88 11.93 11.07
CA SER A 304 -0.48 12.00 10.56
C SER A 304 -1.09 10.60 10.34
N LEU A 305 -2.41 10.51 10.41
CA LEU A 305 -3.13 9.22 10.39
C LEU A 305 -2.92 8.47 9.07
N ARG A 306 -2.89 9.21 7.95
CA ARG A 306 -2.92 8.62 6.59
C ARG A 306 -1.55 8.58 5.92
N GLN A 307 -0.49 8.94 6.65
CA GLN A 307 0.89 8.89 6.18
C GLN A 307 1.28 7.49 5.67
N ILE A 308 0.90 6.44 6.41
CA ILE A 308 1.18 5.06 6.02
C ILE A 308 0.42 4.66 4.75
N LEU A 309 -0.81 5.13 4.57
CA LEU A 309 -1.61 4.83 3.38
C LEU A 309 -1.01 5.49 2.14
N CYS A 310 -0.49 6.72 2.24
CA CYS A 310 0.29 7.35 1.17
C CYS A 310 1.50 6.48 0.79
N SER A 311 2.22 5.97 1.80
CA SER A 311 3.39 5.10 1.60
C SER A 311 2.98 3.79 0.91
N MET A 312 1.89 3.16 1.35
CA MET A 312 1.37 1.93 0.74
C MET A 312 0.98 2.12 -0.73
N VAL A 313 0.33 3.24 -1.07
CA VAL A 313 -0.04 3.53 -2.46
C VAL A 313 1.21 3.74 -3.33
N LEU A 314 2.22 4.46 -2.85
CA LEU A 314 3.50 4.61 -3.56
C LEU A 314 4.24 3.28 -3.72
N LEU A 315 4.29 2.46 -2.67
CA LEU A 315 4.91 1.14 -2.73
C LEU A 315 4.19 0.24 -3.72
N GLY A 316 2.86 0.18 -3.67
CA GLY A 316 2.06 -0.56 -4.65
C GLY A 316 2.30 -0.07 -6.07
N PHE A 317 2.45 1.23 -6.27
CA PHE A 317 2.73 1.78 -7.59
C PHE A 317 4.12 1.38 -8.13
N HIS A 318 5.17 1.58 -7.34
CA HIS A 318 6.55 1.37 -7.79
C HIS A 318 6.96 -0.10 -7.79
N LEU A 319 6.45 -0.93 -6.88
CA LEU A 319 6.82 -2.34 -6.77
C LEU A 319 5.94 -3.27 -7.61
N PHE A 320 4.70 -2.88 -7.90
CA PHE A 320 3.75 -3.76 -8.57
C PHE A 320 3.20 -3.16 -9.85
N VAL A 321 2.52 -2.02 -9.77
CA VAL A 321 1.80 -1.44 -10.91
C VAL A 321 2.73 -1.07 -12.06
N SER A 322 3.88 -0.44 -11.76
CA SER A 322 4.83 -0.02 -12.78
C SER A 322 5.34 -1.19 -13.61
N TYR A 323 5.56 -2.33 -12.95
CA TYR A 323 5.95 -3.57 -13.59
C TYR A 323 4.80 -4.17 -14.42
N VAL A 324 3.62 -4.35 -13.82
CA VAL A 324 2.46 -4.99 -14.47
C VAL A 324 1.97 -4.21 -15.69
N LEU A 325 1.97 -2.88 -15.62
CA LEU A 325 1.52 -2.02 -16.72
C LEU A 325 2.65 -1.63 -17.69
N GLY A 326 3.88 -2.11 -17.46
CA GLY A 326 5.02 -1.84 -18.34
C GLY A 326 5.49 -0.39 -18.36
N TYR A 327 5.31 0.35 -17.27
CA TYR A 327 5.82 1.73 -17.13
C TYR A 327 7.33 1.79 -16.83
N GLY A 328 7.96 0.65 -16.55
CA GLY A 328 9.39 0.52 -16.24
C GLY A 328 9.63 -0.12 -14.88
N ASP A 329 10.88 -0.08 -14.43
CA ASP A 329 11.33 -0.77 -13.20
C ASP A 329 10.86 -0.11 -11.88
N GLY A 330 10.04 0.94 -11.96
CA GLY A 330 9.64 1.73 -10.80
C GLY A 330 10.83 2.48 -10.15
N ASP A 331 10.58 3.15 -9.01
CA ASP A 331 11.65 3.75 -8.20
C ASP A 331 11.92 2.86 -6.99
N LEU A 332 12.83 1.89 -7.18
CA LEU A 332 13.19 0.92 -6.15
C LEU A 332 13.94 1.57 -4.97
N VAL A 333 14.69 2.65 -5.21
CA VAL A 333 15.42 3.38 -4.17
C VAL A 333 14.46 4.13 -3.26
N LEU A 334 13.42 4.73 -3.83
CA LEU A 334 12.32 5.28 -3.06
C LEU A 334 11.58 4.19 -2.29
N ALA A 335 11.24 3.06 -2.93
CA ALA A 335 10.51 1.99 -2.29
C ALA A 335 11.27 1.44 -1.06
N GLU A 336 12.58 1.20 -1.18
CA GLU A 336 13.42 0.77 -0.07
C GLU A 336 13.43 1.80 1.07
N ARG A 337 13.57 3.09 0.76
CA ARG A 337 13.50 4.17 1.77
C ARG A 337 12.17 4.18 2.52
N LEU A 338 11.06 4.08 1.78
CA LEU A 338 9.71 4.07 2.36
C LEU A 338 9.51 2.83 3.24
N ILE A 339 9.91 1.64 2.79
CA ILE A 339 9.84 0.41 3.59
C ILE A 339 10.62 0.58 4.90
N ASN A 340 11.86 1.07 4.83
CA ASN A 340 12.71 1.27 6.00
C ASN A 340 12.11 2.27 7.00
N GLN A 341 11.53 3.36 6.49
CA GLN A 341 10.82 4.33 7.31
C GLN A 341 9.64 3.67 8.03
N GLN A 342 8.81 2.90 7.33
CA GLN A 342 7.63 2.27 7.94
C GLN A 342 7.99 1.13 8.91
N LEU A 343 8.99 0.32 8.58
CA LEU A 343 9.48 -0.73 9.50
C LEU A 343 10.00 -0.12 10.81
N SER A 344 10.67 1.03 10.76
CA SER A 344 11.17 1.69 11.97
C SER A 344 10.05 2.19 12.89
N ILE A 345 8.89 2.52 12.32
CA ILE A 345 7.73 3.04 13.05
C ILE A 345 6.91 1.88 13.62
N TYR A 346 6.56 0.91 12.78
CA TYR A 346 5.58 -0.12 13.15
C TYR A 346 6.21 -1.39 13.68
N LEU A 347 7.42 -1.76 13.25
CA LEU A 347 8.08 -3.03 13.58
C LEU A 347 9.49 -2.83 14.17
N PRO A 348 9.68 -1.97 15.20
CA PRO A 348 11.01 -1.63 15.72
C PRO A 348 11.76 -2.85 16.31
N ILE A 349 11.05 -3.86 16.80
CA ILE A 349 11.62 -5.11 17.35
C ILE A 349 12.25 -5.98 16.26
N PHE A 350 11.85 -5.82 14.99
CA PHE A 350 12.49 -6.49 13.85
C PHE A 350 13.76 -5.76 13.37
N VAL A 351 14.10 -4.61 13.94
CA VAL A 351 15.26 -3.77 13.61
C VAL A 351 16.50 -3.97 14.54
N PRO A 352 16.89 -5.20 14.97
CA PRO A 352 18.24 -5.43 15.51
C PRO A 352 19.15 -6.19 14.54
N GLY A 353 18.82 -6.22 13.23
CA GLY A 353 19.65 -6.81 12.18
C GLY A 353 19.76 -5.93 10.94
N PRO A 354 20.67 -6.22 9.99
CA PRO A 354 20.67 -5.56 8.70
C PRO A 354 19.29 -5.77 8.05
N VAL A 355 18.65 -4.67 7.67
CA VAL A 355 17.40 -4.61 6.87
C VAL A 355 17.40 -5.59 5.68
N TYR A 356 18.60 -5.98 5.24
CA TYR A 356 18.90 -7.00 4.25
C TYR A 356 18.79 -8.45 4.78
N LEU A 357 17.70 -8.82 5.45
CA LEU A 357 17.40 -10.25 5.57
C LEU A 357 16.98 -10.78 4.19
N PRO A 358 17.37 -12.01 3.81
CA PRO A 358 16.89 -12.63 2.58
C PRO A 358 15.35 -12.61 2.55
N ALA A 359 14.74 -12.33 1.41
CA ALA A 359 13.28 -12.24 1.26
C ALA A 359 12.54 -13.47 1.83
N ILE A 360 13.15 -14.66 1.71
CA ILE A 360 12.64 -15.92 2.27
C ILE A 360 12.42 -15.82 3.78
N GLU A 361 13.35 -15.20 4.51
CA GLU A 361 13.26 -15.08 5.97
C GLU A 361 12.17 -14.09 6.38
N TRP A 362 12.04 -12.97 5.66
CA TRP A 362 10.97 -12.00 5.89
C TRP A 362 9.58 -12.62 5.68
N TYR A 363 9.36 -13.29 4.55
CA TYR A 363 8.08 -13.96 4.31
C TYR A 363 7.83 -15.08 5.32
N SER A 364 8.88 -15.80 5.75
CA SER A 364 8.76 -16.85 6.77
C SER A 364 8.30 -16.30 8.12
N ARG A 365 8.90 -15.18 8.57
CA ARG A 365 8.51 -14.48 9.79
C ARG A 365 7.10 -13.90 9.67
N ALA A 366 6.75 -13.33 8.51
CA ALA A 366 5.44 -12.73 8.27
C ALA A 366 4.30 -13.74 8.41
N TRP A 367 4.38 -14.91 7.77
CA TRP A 367 3.30 -15.91 7.91
C TRP A 367 3.20 -16.51 9.31
N GLN A 368 4.32 -16.63 10.04
CA GLN A 368 4.33 -17.13 11.42
C GLN A 368 3.77 -16.13 12.45
N SER A 369 3.72 -14.85 12.10
CA SER A 369 3.36 -13.78 13.04
C SER A 369 1.86 -13.70 13.37
N GLN A 370 1.00 -14.36 12.60
CA GLN A 370 -0.45 -14.33 12.76
C GLN A 370 -1.08 -15.62 12.24
N SER A 371 -2.28 -15.96 12.71
CA SER A 371 -3.06 -17.12 12.23
C SER A 371 -4.52 -16.81 11.91
N GLU A 372 -4.93 -15.55 12.04
CA GLU A 372 -6.31 -15.12 11.84
C GLU A 372 -6.66 -15.00 10.36
N TRP A 373 -5.76 -14.45 9.54
CA TRP A 373 -6.00 -14.15 8.14
C TRP A 373 -5.16 -15.07 7.25
N VAL A 374 -5.73 -16.21 6.87
CA VAL A 374 -5.07 -17.24 6.07
C VAL A 374 -4.68 -16.72 4.67
N GLN A 375 -5.38 -15.71 4.16
CA GLN A 375 -5.10 -15.05 2.88
C GLN A 375 -3.71 -14.41 2.87
N PHE A 376 -3.26 -13.85 4.00
CA PHE A 376 -1.88 -13.36 4.13
C PHE A 376 -0.87 -14.50 4.10
N HIS A 377 -1.21 -15.69 4.60
CA HIS A 377 -0.35 -16.87 4.47
C HIS A 377 -0.24 -17.30 3.02
N HIS A 378 -1.34 -17.34 2.28
CA HIS A 378 -1.33 -17.67 0.86
C HIS A 378 -0.42 -16.71 0.06
N LEU A 379 -0.47 -15.41 0.35
CA LEU A 379 0.44 -14.44 -0.24
C LEU A 379 1.90 -14.72 0.11
N CYS A 380 2.22 -14.97 1.38
CA CYS A 380 3.58 -15.30 1.81
C CYS A 380 4.08 -16.60 1.17
N TYR A 381 3.25 -17.63 1.07
CA TYR A 381 3.61 -18.91 0.43
C TYR A 381 3.83 -18.74 -1.07
N TRP A 382 3.02 -17.93 -1.74
CA TRP A 382 3.20 -17.59 -3.15
C TRP A 382 4.58 -16.94 -3.38
N GLU A 383 4.92 -15.93 -2.59
CA GLU A 383 6.21 -15.25 -2.71
C GLU A 383 7.39 -16.16 -2.32
N LEU A 384 7.22 -17.00 -1.30
CA LEU A 384 8.21 -18.01 -0.92
C LEU A 384 8.46 -19.03 -2.04
N MET A 385 7.42 -19.46 -2.76
CA MET A 385 7.54 -20.36 -3.89
C MET A 385 8.47 -19.75 -4.95
N TRP A 386 8.24 -18.49 -5.35
CA TRP A 386 9.08 -17.80 -6.33
C TRP A 386 10.51 -17.61 -5.83
N ALA A 387 10.68 -17.12 -4.59
CA ALA A 387 12.00 -16.90 -4.02
C ALA A 387 12.85 -18.19 -3.97
N ASN A 388 12.23 -19.33 -3.65
CA ASN A 388 12.92 -20.62 -3.61
C ASN A 388 13.16 -21.21 -5.02
N TRP A 389 12.19 -21.09 -5.92
CA TRP A 389 12.30 -21.60 -7.29
C TRP A 389 13.43 -20.90 -8.05
N TRP A 390 13.41 -19.58 -8.09
CA TRP A 390 14.40 -18.79 -8.83
C TRP A 390 15.83 -18.97 -8.28
N SER A 391 15.99 -19.07 -6.95
CA SER A 391 17.31 -19.31 -6.35
C SER A 391 17.91 -20.64 -6.79
N ARG A 392 17.14 -21.73 -6.74
CA ARG A 392 17.62 -23.07 -7.09
C ARG A 392 17.89 -23.21 -8.58
N THR A 393 17.00 -22.69 -9.43
CA THR A 393 17.12 -22.80 -10.88
C THR A 393 18.29 -21.96 -11.40
N ILE A 394 18.44 -20.70 -10.96
CA ILE A 394 19.58 -19.86 -11.37
C ILE A 394 20.90 -20.42 -10.85
N TYR A 395 20.96 -20.87 -9.58
CA TYR A 395 22.16 -21.49 -9.04
C TYR A 395 22.53 -22.76 -9.82
N GLY A 396 21.54 -23.59 -10.17
CA GLY A 396 21.72 -24.76 -11.01
C GLY A 396 22.27 -24.40 -12.39
N TYR A 397 21.70 -23.40 -13.07
CA TYR A 397 22.17 -22.95 -14.39
C TYR A 397 23.56 -22.31 -14.35
N GLN A 398 23.85 -21.49 -13.34
CA GLN A 398 25.18 -20.88 -13.17
C GLN A 398 26.22 -21.94 -12.83
N LYS A 399 25.91 -22.87 -11.93
CA LYS A 399 26.81 -23.97 -11.59
C LYS A 399 27.05 -24.86 -12.81
N ALA A 400 26.00 -25.24 -13.55
CA ALA A 400 26.12 -26.00 -14.77
C ALA A 400 26.91 -25.26 -15.86
N SER A 401 26.73 -23.94 -16.02
CA SER A 401 27.49 -23.17 -17.00
C SER A 401 28.97 -23.05 -16.62
N PHE A 402 29.31 -22.81 -15.34
CA PHE A 402 30.68 -22.81 -14.85
C PHE A 402 31.35 -24.18 -15.03
N MET A 403 30.65 -25.25 -14.70
CA MET A 403 31.14 -26.60 -14.88
C MET A 403 31.30 -26.93 -16.38
N CYS A 404 30.37 -26.54 -17.26
CA CYS A 404 30.55 -26.68 -18.71
C CYS A 404 31.77 -25.91 -19.24
N MET A 405 32.01 -24.69 -18.74
CA MET A 405 33.20 -23.87 -19.07
C MET A 405 34.52 -24.46 -18.53
N MET A 406 34.45 -25.32 -17.52
CA MET A 406 35.58 -26.03 -16.92
C MET A 406 35.64 -27.52 -17.31
N SER A 407 34.90 -27.93 -18.34
CA SER A 407 34.69 -29.35 -18.73
C SER A 407 35.98 -30.17 -18.83
N GLU A 408 37.08 -29.57 -19.28
CA GLU A 408 38.39 -30.24 -19.42
C GLU A 408 39.15 -30.45 -18.10
N LYS A 409 38.68 -29.85 -16.99
CA LYS A 409 39.33 -29.86 -15.67
C LYS A 409 38.49 -30.51 -14.57
N LEU A 410 37.30 -31.02 -14.89
CA LEU A 410 36.37 -31.61 -13.91
C LEU A 410 36.74 -33.04 -13.55
N GLY A 411 36.68 -33.38 -12.26
CA GLY A 411 36.79 -34.74 -11.75
C GLY A 411 35.50 -35.55 -11.94
N ARG A 412 35.59 -36.89 -11.82
CA ARG A 412 34.46 -37.83 -12.05
C ARG A 412 33.18 -37.50 -11.29
N PHE A 413 33.30 -37.00 -10.06
CA PHE A 413 32.15 -36.67 -9.21
C PHE A 413 31.39 -35.47 -9.77
N GLU A 414 32.12 -34.43 -10.18
CA GLU A 414 31.56 -33.20 -10.70
C GLU A 414 30.98 -33.42 -12.11
N THR A 415 31.58 -34.31 -12.91
CA THR A 415 30.98 -34.74 -14.19
C THR A 415 29.66 -35.48 -13.99
N ALA A 416 29.56 -36.34 -12.97
CA ALA A 416 28.33 -37.06 -12.65
C ALA A 416 27.23 -36.10 -12.12
N GLU A 417 27.61 -35.13 -11.29
CA GLU A 417 26.72 -34.08 -10.80
C GLU A 417 26.20 -33.21 -11.95
N LEU A 418 27.07 -32.82 -12.90
CA LEU A 418 26.68 -32.08 -14.10
C LEU A 418 25.65 -32.86 -14.96
N LEU A 419 25.88 -34.16 -15.17
CA LEU A 419 24.95 -35.03 -15.90
C LEU A 419 23.62 -35.23 -15.16
N GLN A 420 23.60 -35.15 -13.83
CA GLN A 420 22.36 -35.14 -13.06
C GLN A 420 21.62 -33.80 -13.16
N LEU A 421 22.33 -32.67 -13.22
CA LEU A 421 21.72 -31.35 -13.40
C LEU A 421 21.06 -31.15 -14.77
N PHE A 422 21.46 -31.93 -15.79
CA PHE A 422 20.88 -31.92 -17.14
C PHE A 422 19.74 -32.93 -17.36
N LYS A 423 19.41 -33.76 -16.37
CA LYS A 423 18.25 -34.66 -16.37
C LYS A 423 17.12 -34.05 -15.57
#